data_AF-A0A1V9G021-F1
#
_entry.id   AF-A0A1V9G021-F1
#
_cell.length_a   1.000
_cell.length_b   1.000
_cell.length_c   1.000
_cell.angle_alpha   90.00
_cell.angle_beta   90.00
_cell.angle_gamma   90.00
#
_symmetry.space_group_name_H-M   'P 1'
#
loop_
_entity.id
_entity.type
_entity.pdbx_description
1 polymer ?
#
loop_
_entity_poly.entity_id
_entity_poly.type
_entity_poly.pdbx_seq_one_letter_code
_entity_poly.pdbx_strand_id
1 'polypeptide(L)' 'MVDTIVTARGAKTLAFDSRTEHLYTVTAQLGDTPPPTTANPKPRPSIIPGTFMLLEYGKK' A
#
# COMPACT_ATOMS: atom_id res chain seq x y z
N MET A 1 -2.92 17.23 -17.24
CA MET A 1 -4.06 16.69 -16.48
C MET A 1 -3.48 15.89 -15.32
N VAL A 2 -3.97 16.12 -14.11
CA VAL A 2 -3.53 15.38 -12.91
C VAL A 2 -4.75 14.61 -12.43
N ASP A 3 -4.59 13.32 -12.17
CA ASP A 3 -5.65 12.44 -11.68
C ASP A 3 -5.29 11.90 -10.30
N THR A 4 -6.29 11.63 -9.46
CA THR A 4 -6.12 11.11 -8.09
C THR A 4 -6.91 9.82 -7.92
N ILE A 5 -6.20 8.71 -7.78
CA ILE A 5 -6.78 7.39 -7.52
C ILE A 5 -6.65 7.01 -6.05
N VAL A 6 -7.70 6.42 -5.49
CA VAL A 6 -7.66 5.88 -4.12
C VAL A 6 -6.91 4.55 -4.14
N THR A 7 -5.77 4.49 -3.44
CA THR A 7 -4.98 3.27 -3.28
C THR A 7 -5.12 2.68 -1.87
N ALA A 8 -4.76 1.41 -1.73
CA ALA A 8 -4.80 0.76 -0.43
C ALA A 8 -3.76 1.35 0.54
N ARG A 9 -4.08 1.34 1.83
CA ARG A 9 -3.13 1.76 2.88
C ARG A 9 -1.84 0.94 2.77
N GLY A 10 -0.70 1.63 2.75
CA GLY A 10 0.62 0.99 2.60
C GLY A 10 1.14 0.87 1.17
N ALA A 11 0.30 1.10 0.16
CA ALA A 11 0.65 1.05 -1.26
C ALA A 11 1.49 2.27 -1.68
N LYS A 12 2.78 2.26 -1.32
CA LYS A 12 3.72 3.38 -1.55
C LYS A 12 4.72 3.12 -2.67
N THR A 13 4.94 1.85 -3.03
CA THR A 13 5.85 1.45 -4.11
C THR A 13 5.04 1.25 -5.38
N LEU A 14 5.41 1.97 -6.44
CA LEU A 14 4.64 2.07 -7.67
C LEU A 14 5.53 1.81 -8.87
N ALA A 15 4.99 1.10 -9.86
CA ALA A 15 5.57 0.91 -11.19
C ALA A 15 4.53 1.29 -12.25
N PHE A 16 4.96 1.98 -13.31
CA PHE A 16 4.10 2.40 -14.41
C PHE A 16 4.58 1.74 -15.70
N ASP A 17 3.70 1.03 -16.39
CA ASP A 17 3.93 0.53 -17.75
C ASP A 17 3.33 1.52 -18.75
N SER A 18 4.20 2.27 -19.42
CA SER A 18 3.80 3.27 -20.42
C SER A 18 3.23 2.67 -21.71
N ARG A 19 3.45 1.39 -22.00
CA ARG A 19 2.96 0.75 -23.23
C ARG A 19 1.48 0.37 -23.09
N THR A 20 1.10 -0.10 -21.92
CA THR A 20 -0.27 -0.51 -21.62
C THR A 20 -1.05 0.57 -20.87
N GLU A 21 -0.36 1.58 -20.32
CA GLU A 21 -0.92 2.59 -19.40
C GLU A 21 -1.41 1.99 -18.07
N HIS A 22 -0.82 0.87 -17.65
CA HIS A 22 -1.12 0.24 -16.36
C HIS A 22 -0.18 0.70 -15.26
N LEU A 23 -0.74 0.86 -14.06
CA LEU A 23 -0.05 1.23 -12.85
C LEU A 23 -0.12 0.06 -11.87
N TYR A 24 1.03 -0.37 -11.38
CA TYR A 24 1.15 -1.46 -10.42
C TYR A 24 1.63 -0.92 -9.08
N THR A 25 1.00 -1.36 -8.01
CA THR A 25 1.48 -1.10 -6.65
C THR A 25 1.28 -2.32 -5.78
N VAL A 26 2.10 -2.46 -4.74
CA VAL A 26 2.02 -3.60 -3.82
C VAL A 26 1.63 -3.12 -2.43
N THR A 27 0.89 -3.96 -1.71
CA THR A 27 0.60 -3.74 -0.29
C THR A 27 0.35 -5.07 0.42
N ALA A 28 0.15 -5.02 1.73
CA ALA A 28 -0.37 -6.13 2.52
C ALA A 28 -1.36 -5.59 3.57
N GLN A 29 -2.16 -6.46 4.16
CA GLN A 29 -3.03 -6.04 5.26
C GLN A 29 -2.17 -5.68 6.48
N LEU A 30 -2.41 -4.48 7.00
CA LEU A 30 -1.79 -4.00 8.23
C LEU A 30 -2.68 -4.43 9.40
N GLY A 31 -2.09 -5.11 10.37
CA GLY A 31 -2.75 -5.44 11.63
C GLY A 31 -2.95 -4.22 12.53
N ASP A 32 -3.42 -4.48 13.74
CA ASP A 32 -3.65 -3.42 14.72
C ASP A 32 -2.35 -2.70 15.10
N THR A 33 -2.47 -1.39 15.33
CA THR A 33 -1.35 -0.60 15.83
C THR A 33 -1.20 -0.87 17.32
N PRO A 34 -0.06 -1.39 17.80
CA PRO A 34 0.15 -1.62 19.22
C PRO A 34 -0.01 -0.34 20.03
N PRO A 35 -0.39 -0.41 21.32
CA PRO A 35 -0.39 0.77 22.17
C PRO A 35 1.03 1.35 22.31
N PRO A 36 1.16 2.69 22.37
CA PRO A 36 2.45 3.34 22.52
C PRO A 36 3.09 2.99 23.88
N THR A 37 4.40 2.81 23.90
CA THR A 37 5.18 2.58 25.12
C THR A 37 6.27 3.65 25.27
N THR A 38 6.83 3.81 26.48
CA THR A 38 7.95 4.75 26.71
C THR A 38 9.15 4.46 25.81
N ALA A 39 9.41 3.18 25.51
CA ALA A 39 10.48 2.75 24.62
C ALA A 39 10.13 2.92 23.13
N ASN A 40 8.84 2.85 22.77
CA ASN A 40 8.36 3.03 21.41
C ASN A 40 7.09 3.91 21.39
N PRO A 41 7.23 5.24 21.33
CA PRO A 41 6.10 6.16 21.37
C PRO A 41 5.28 6.19 20.06
N LYS A 42 5.81 5.63 18.96
CA LYS A 42 5.14 5.58 17.65
C LYS A 42 5.24 4.18 17.03
N PRO A 43 4.59 3.18 17.63
CA PRO A 43 4.62 1.81 17.11
C PRO A 43 3.97 1.76 15.72
N ARG A 44 4.53 0.92 14.84
CA ARG A 44 3.99 0.68 13.52
C ARG A 44 3.13 -0.58 13.54
N PRO A 45 2.01 -0.62 12.81
CA PRO A 45 1.25 -1.84 12.63
C PRO A 45 2.11 -2.89 11.91
N SER A 46 2.00 -4.15 12.33
CA SER A 46 2.66 -5.28 11.68
C SER A 46 1.89 -5.70 10.42
N ILE A 47 2.56 -6.41 9.52
CA ILE A 47 1.93 -7.01 8.34
C ILE A 47 1.33 -8.36 8.73
N ILE A 48 0.08 -8.63 8.31
CA ILE A 48 -0.54 -9.95 8.48
C ILE A 48 0.07 -10.91 7.45
N PRO A 49 0.70 -12.03 7.88
CA PRO A 49 1.30 -12.99 6.95
C PRO A 49 0.28 -13.54 5.94
N GLY A 50 0.71 -13.78 4.70
CA GLY A 50 -0.15 -14.33 3.64
C GLY A 50 -1.11 -13.32 2.99
N THR A 51 -1.09 -12.05 3.39
CA THR A 51 -2.00 -11.01 2.85
C THR A 51 -1.35 -10.09 1.81
N PHE A 52 -0.28 -10.54 1.17
CA PHE A 52 0.36 -9.79 0.11
C PHE A 52 -0.59 -9.61 -1.09
N MET A 53 -0.69 -8.39 -1.59
CA MET A 53 -1.57 -8.02 -2.70
C MET A 53 -0.81 -7.16 -3.72
N LEU A 54 -0.95 -7.51 -4.99
CA LEU A 54 -0.61 -6.67 -6.14
C LEU A 54 -1.89 -5.97 -6.61
N LEU A 55 -1.86 -4.64 -6.65
CA LEU A 55 -2.94 -3.81 -7.16
C LEU A 55 -2.55 -3.27 -8.52
N GLU A 56 -3.44 -3.44 -9.49
CA GLU A 56 -3.29 -2.95 -10.86
C GLU A 56 -4.38 -1.91 -11.14
N TYR A 57 -3.99 -0.78 -11.71
CA TYR A 57 -4.88 0.28 -12.13
C TYR A 57 -4.61 0.57 -13.60
N GLY A 58 -5.63 0.44 -14.44
CA GLY A 58 -5.57 0.80 -15.86
C GLY A 58 -6.86 1.48 -16.27
N LYS A 59 -6.84 2.20 -17.39
CA LYS A 59 -8.07 2.67 -18.02
C LYS A 59 -8.78 1.48 -18.69
N LYS A 60 -10.11 1.46 -18.59
CA LYS A 60 -10.94 0.56 -19.41
C LYS A 60 -10.87 0.96 -20.88
#